data_AF-A0A956ACM3-F1
#
_entry.id   AF-A0A956ACM3-F1
#
_cell.length_a   1.000
_cell.length_b   1.000
_cell.length_c   1.000
_cell.angle_alpha   90.00
_cell.angle_beta   90.00
_cell.angle_gamma   90.00
#
_symmetry.space_group_name_H-M   'P 1'
#
loop_
_entity.id
_entity.type
_entity.pdbx_description
1 polymer ?
#
loop_
_entity_poly.entity_id
_entity_poly.type
_entity_poly.pdbx_seq_one_letter_code
_entity_poly.pdbx_strand_id
1 'polypeptide(L)'
;LIPSVTHVDGGARVQTVTREQNARYYDLIRAFGEETGVPVILNTSFNIRGEPIVCTPEDALKCFFTTDLDLLYLGDFLLRKE
;
A
#
# COMPACT_ATOMS: atom_id res chain seq x y z
N LEU A 1 -0.15 -7.00 19.06
CA LEU A 1 1.09 -6.88 18.24
C LEU A 1 0.71 -7.09 16.79
N ILE A 2 1.26 -6.30 15.86
CA ILE A 2 1.03 -6.45 14.41
C ILE A 2 2.35 -6.94 13.80
N PRO A 3 2.59 -8.26 13.72
CA PRO A 3 3.93 -8.81 13.51
C PRO A 3 4.60 -8.33 12.22
N SER A 4 3.84 -8.20 11.13
CA SER A 4 4.38 -7.82 9.81
C SER A 4 4.98 -6.41 9.73
N VAL A 5 4.72 -5.54 10.72
CA VAL A 5 5.21 -4.15 10.77
C VAL A 5 5.99 -3.84 12.05
N THR A 6 6.19 -4.83 12.91
CA THR A 6 6.86 -4.68 14.21
C THR A 6 8.24 -5.32 14.15
N HIS A 7 9.29 -4.58 14.53
CA HIS A 7 10.64 -5.12 14.66
C HIS A 7 10.75 -6.09 15.84
N VAL A 8 11.82 -6.90 15.87
CA VAL A 8 12.08 -7.91 16.92
C VAL A 8 12.14 -7.29 18.33
N ASP A 9 12.51 -6.01 18.42
CA ASP A 9 12.56 -5.23 19.66
C ASP A 9 11.21 -4.62 20.09
N GLY A 10 10.15 -4.84 19.32
CA GLY A 10 8.81 -4.30 19.56
C GLY A 10 8.57 -2.90 18.96
N GLY A 11 9.56 -2.29 18.30
CA GLY A 11 9.42 -0.99 17.65
C GLY A 11 8.72 -1.04 16.28
N ALA A 12 8.24 0.12 15.82
CA ALA A 12 7.67 0.28 14.48
C ALA A 12 7.88 1.72 13.95
N ARG A 13 7.88 1.89 12.62
CA ARG A 13 7.88 3.21 11.97
C ARG A 13 6.46 3.55 11.52
N VAL A 14 5.77 4.36 12.32
CA VAL A 14 4.36 4.67 12.10
C VAL A 14 4.20 5.88 11.18
N GLN A 15 3.30 5.75 10.21
CA GLN A 15 2.74 6.88 9.47
C GLN A 15 1.27 7.02 9.89
N THR A 16 0.91 8.17 10.44
CA THR A 16 -0.51 8.52 10.67
C THR A 16 -1.07 9.21 9.43
N VAL A 17 -2.33 8.93 9.13
CA VAL A 17 -3.06 9.53 8.01
C VAL A 17 -4.35 10.09 8.57
N THR A 18 -4.60 11.38 8.37
CA THR A 18 -5.92 11.97 8.65
C THR A 18 -6.74 12.06 7.37
N ARG A 19 -8.07 12.15 7.53
CA ARG A 19 -8.98 12.24 6.39
C ARG A 19 -8.79 13.53 5.59
N GLU A 20 -8.39 14.62 6.26
CA GLU A 20 -8.09 15.91 5.66
C GLU A 20 -6.81 15.85 4.79
N GLN A 21 -5.83 15.04 5.17
CA GLN A 21 -4.59 14.86 4.42
C GLN A 21 -4.81 14.01 3.16
N ASN A 22 -5.54 12.90 3.29
CA ASN A 22 -5.82 12.01 2.17
C ASN A 22 -7.07 11.17 2.45
N ALA A 23 -8.24 11.65 2.01
CA ALA A 23 -9.51 10.99 2.27
C ALA A 23 -9.59 9.57 1.69
N ARG A 24 -9.10 9.35 0.45
CA ARG A 24 -9.13 8.02 -0.19
C ARG A 24 -8.30 7.00 0.60
N TYR A 25 -7.11 7.38 1.03
CA TYR A 25 -6.22 6.48 1.77
C TYR A 25 -6.71 6.26 3.22
N TYR A 26 -7.25 7.29 3.86
CA TYR A 26 -7.90 7.18 5.16
C TYR A 26 -9.10 6.21 5.11
N ASP A 27 -10.00 6.42 4.16
CA ASP A 27 -11.22 5.61 4.03
C ASP A 27 -10.88 4.13 3.71
N LEU A 28 -9.79 3.87 2.97
CA LEU A 28 -9.24 2.52 2.75
C LEU A 28 -8.76 1.87 4.06
N ILE A 29 -7.94 2.57 4.85
CA ILE A 29 -7.42 2.05 6.12
C ILE A 29 -8.57 1.81 7.12
N ARG A 30 -9.56 2.71 7.15
CA ARG A 30 -10.77 2.57 7.97
C ARG A 30 -11.55 1.32 7.58
N ALA A 31 -11.85 1.14 6.28
CA ALA A 31 -12.57 -0.03 5.80
C ALA A 31 -11.81 -1.34 6.10
N PHE A 32 -10.48 -1.35 5.93
CA PHE A 32 -9.65 -2.49 6.33
C PHE A 32 -9.76 -2.78 7.83
N GLY A 33 -9.80 -1.74 8.68
CA GLY A 33 -10.03 -1.87 10.11
C GLY A 33 -11.42 -2.38 10.49
N GLU A 34 -12.47 -1.98 9.76
CA GLU A 34 -13.84 -2.47 9.95
C GLU A 34 -13.95 -3.96 9.64
N GLU A 35 -13.25 -4.45 8.62
CA GLU A 35 -13.25 -5.87 8.22
C GLU A 35 -12.33 -6.74 9.10
N THR A 36 -11.17 -6.22 9.51
CA THR A 36 -10.12 -7.03 10.18
C THR A 36 -9.98 -6.79 11.68
N GLY A 37 -10.58 -5.72 12.21
CA GLY A 37 -10.35 -5.23 13.57
C GLY A 37 -9.01 -4.51 13.77
N VAL A 38 -8.17 -4.40 12.72
CA VAL A 38 -6.85 -3.76 12.79
C VAL A 38 -6.77 -2.64 11.74
N PRO A 39 -6.96 -1.36 12.12
CA PRO A 39 -6.97 -0.23 11.18
C PRO A 39 -5.53 0.19 10.79
N VAL A 40 -4.70 -0.76 10.35
CA VAL A 40 -3.30 -0.55 9.97
C VAL A 40 -2.97 -1.40 8.75
N ILE A 41 -2.33 -0.80 7.77
CA ILE A 41 -1.82 -1.49 6.57
C ILE A 41 -0.30 -1.34 6.47
N LEU A 42 0.34 -2.32 5.83
CA LEU A 42 1.75 -2.22 5.44
C LEU A 42 1.86 -1.25 4.26
N ASN A 43 2.71 -0.23 4.39
CA ASN A 43 3.01 0.72 3.33
C ASN A 43 4.49 0.59 2.94
N THR A 44 4.77 0.28 1.67
CA THR A 44 6.14 0.16 1.13
C THR A 44 6.25 0.90 -0.19
N SER A 45 7.47 1.18 -0.63
CA SER A 45 7.73 1.82 -1.92
C SER A 45 7.18 0.98 -3.06
N PHE A 46 6.40 1.61 -3.95
CA PHE A 46 5.97 0.96 -5.19
C PHE A 46 7.07 1.12 -6.23
N ASN A 47 7.97 0.14 -6.26
CA ASN A 47 9.08 0.02 -7.20
C ASN A 47 9.64 -1.40 -7.19
N ILE A 48 10.60 -1.65 -8.08
CA ILE A 48 11.44 -2.85 -8.07
C ILE A 48 12.81 -2.49 -7.54
N ARG A 49 13.52 -3.45 -6.96
CA ARG A 49 14.87 -3.24 -6.45
C ARG A 49 15.78 -2.67 -7.55
N GLY A 50 16.31 -1.47 -7.30
CA GLY A 50 17.19 -0.76 -8.23
C GLY A 50 16.50 0.29 -9.09
N GLU A 51 15.16 0.36 -9.07
CA GLU A 51 14.38 1.40 -9.76
C GLU A 51 13.84 2.45 -8.77
N PRO A 52 13.62 3.71 -9.20
CA PRO A 52 12.94 4.72 -8.40
C PRO A 52 11.46 4.38 -8.18
N ILE A 53 10.81 5.11 -7.27
CA ILE A 53 9.35 5.04 -7.10
C ILE A 53 8.67 5.47 -8.40
N VAL A 54 7.60 4.76 -8.78
CA VAL A 54 6.81 5.05 -9.98
C VAL A 54 6.25 6.48 -9.97
N CYS A 55 6.28 7.16 -11.12
CA CYS A 55 5.76 8.54 -11.27
C CYS A 55 4.72 8.68 -12.37
N THR A 56 4.61 7.71 -13.28
CA THR A 56 3.66 7.70 -14.38
C THR A 56 2.79 6.42 -14.37
N PRO A 57 1.59 6.46 -15.00
CA PRO A 57 0.80 5.25 -15.25
C PRO A 57 1.62 4.13 -15.91
N GLU A 58 2.48 4.47 -16.87
CA GLU A 58 3.36 3.55 -17.58
C GLU A 58 4.36 2.89 -16.63
N ASP A 59 4.97 3.65 -15.71
CA ASP A 59 5.87 3.11 -14.68
C ASP A 59 5.12 2.13 -13.76
N ALA A 60 3.91 2.51 -13.33
CA ALA A 60 3.08 1.67 -12.46
C ALA A 60 2.68 0.35 -13.14
N LEU A 61 2.31 0.41 -14.42
CA LEU A 61 1.98 -0.77 -15.22
C LEU A 61 3.21 -1.66 -15.44
N LYS A 62 4.36 -1.07 -15.80
CA LYS A 62 5.62 -1.81 -15.94
C LYS A 62 5.96 -2.52 -14.64
N CYS A 63 6.01 -1.79 -13.53
CA CYS A 63 6.32 -2.34 -12.20
C CYS A 63 5.32 -3.44 -11.81
N PHE A 64 4.02 -3.23 -12.04
CA PHE A 64 2.98 -4.21 -11.76
C PHE A 64 3.23 -5.49 -12.57
N PHE A 65 3.36 -5.42 -13.89
CA PHE A 65 3.50 -6.62 -14.72
C PHE A 65 4.81 -7.40 -14.52
N THR A 66 5.87 -6.75 -14.05
CA THR A 66 7.18 -7.40 -13.80
C THR A 66 7.40 -7.86 -12.34
N THR A 67 6.40 -7.75 -11.48
CA THR A 67 6.43 -8.23 -10.07
C THR A 67 5.34 -9.28 -9.83
N ASP A 68 5.30 -9.89 -8.66
CA ASP A 68 4.25 -10.86 -8.28
C ASP A 68 3.03 -10.20 -7.62
N LEU A 69 2.80 -8.90 -7.86
CA LEU A 69 1.62 -8.20 -7.36
C LEU A 69 0.34 -8.75 -8.00
N ASP A 70 -0.68 -9.02 -7.17
CA ASP A 70 -1.96 -9.57 -7.62
C ASP A 70 -2.88 -8.54 -8.26
N LEU A 71 -2.97 -7.36 -7.64
CA LEU A 71 -3.91 -6.29 -7.99
C LEU A 71 -3.20 -4.93 -8.05
N LEU A 72 -3.60 -4.10 -9.01
CA LEU A 72 -3.20 -2.71 -9.11
C LEU A 72 -4.44 -1.82 -9.19
N TYR A 73 -4.58 -0.93 -8.21
CA TYR A 73 -5.51 0.20 -8.26
C TYR A 73 -4.78 1.43 -8.81
N LEU A 74 -5.18 1.90 -9.99
CA LEU A 74 -4.60 3.07 -10.65
C LEU A 74 -5.71 4.08 -10.95
N GLY A 75 -5.84 5.09 -10.08
CA GLY A 75 -6.99 5.99 -10.13
C GLY A 75 -8.28 5.22 -9.84
N ASP A 76 -9.20 5.19 -10.79
CA ASP A 76 -10.48 4.49 -10.67
C ASP A 76 -10.52 3.18 -11.46
N PHE A 77 -9.35 2.71 -11.92
CA PHE A 77 -9.18 1.43 -12.60
C PHE A 77 -8.60 0.38 -11.67
N LEU A 78 -9.13 -0.84 -11.75
CA LEU A 78 -8.58 -2.03 -11.11
C LEU A 78 -8.05 -2.96 -12.19
N LEU A 79 -6.77 -3.29 -12.09
CA LEU A 79 -6.14 -4.34 -12.87
C LEU A 79 -5.90 -5.55 -11.99
N ARG A 80 -6.16 -6.73 -12.56
CA ARG A 80 -5.91 -8.02 -11.94
C ARG A 80 -5.11 -8.88 -12.91
N LYS A 81 -4.09 -9.57 -12.41
CA LYS A 81 -3.41 -10.60 -13.19
C LYS A 81 -4.19 -11.90 -13.14
N GLU A 82 -4.25 -12.58 -14.28
CA GLU A 82 -4.70 -13.96 -14.41
C GLU A 82 -3.50 -14.91 -14.35
#